data_AF-A0A0N0E5E8-F1
#
_entry.id   AF-A0A0N0E5E8-F1
#
_cell.length_a   1.000
_cell.length_b   1.000
_cell.length_c   1.000
_cell.angle_alpha   90.00
_cell.angle_beta   90.00
_cell.angle_gamma   90.00
#
_symmetry.space_group_name_H-M   'P 1'
#
loop_
_entity.id
_entity.type
_entity.pdbx_description
1 polymer ?
#
loop_
_entity_poly.entity_id
_entity_poly.type
_entity_poly.pdbx_seq_one_letter_code
_entity_poly.pdbx_strand_id
1 'polypeptide(L)'
;MKMKKTLLTTALSLGLLTAAGASQAAGWCESGKPVKFAGLNWESGMLLTDVLQFVLEKGYDCKTDSLPGNSITMENALSTNDIQVFAEEWVGRSEVWNKAEKAGKVVGVGAPVVGAIEGWYVPRYVVEGDAKRKLQAKAPNLKNIADLAQYASVFKDPEEPSKGRFYNCPAGWTCELDNSEMLKSYGLENAYTNFRPGTGPALDAAVLSSYKRGEPILFYYWSPTPLMGQVDLIKLDEKPGVDKSVSIKVGLSKTFHDEAPELVAVLEKANLPIDLLNQNLGRMSKERIESPKLAKIFLKEHPEVWQAWVSADAAKKINAAL
;
A
#
# COMPACT_ATOMS: atom_id res chain seq x y z
N MET A 1 56.21 33.24 71.78
CA MET A 1 55.35 32.98 72.96
C MET A 1 54.07 33.80 72.75
N LYS A 2 52.85 33.30 72.63
CA LYS A 2 52.20 32.04 73.01
C LYS A 2 51.09 31.67 72.00
N MET A 3 50.77 30.39 72.01
CA MET A 3 49.81 29.62 71.21
C MET A 3 48.32 29.85 71.54
N LYS A 4 47.50 29.60 70.50
CA LYS A 4 46.20 28.87 70.42
C LYS A 4 44.94 29.41 71.14
N LYS A 5 43.86 29.56 70.35
CA LYS A 5 42.61 28.76 70.36
C LYS A 5 41.75 29.16 69.12
N THR A 6 41.53 28.28 68.12
CA THR A 6 40.30 27.45 67.88
C THR A 6 39.01 28.30 67.86
N LEU A 7 38.17 28.36 66.82
CA LEU A 7 37.39 27.30 66.16
C LEU A 7 36.78 27.76 64.81
N LEU A 8 36.70 26.79 63.89
CA LEU A 8 35.68 26.53 62.86
C LEU A 8 34.77 27.67 62.35
N THR A 9 34.85 27.94 61.04
CA THR A 9 33.64 28.03 60.18
C THR A 9 34.05 27.82 58.71
N THR A 10 34.17 26.55 58.34
CA THR A 10 34.21 26.12 56.93
C THR A 10 32.79 25.66 56.58
N ALA A 11 32.03 26.47 55.86
CA ALA A 11 30.70 26.12 55.39
C ALA A 11 30.60 26.31 53.87
N LEU A 12 30.72 25.18 53.19
CA LEU A 12 29.97 24.77 51.99
C LEU A 12 29.84 25.80 50.85
N SER A 13 30.81 25.78 49.94
CA SER A 13 30.59 26.11 48.53
C SER A 13 30.88 24.84 47.71
N LEU A 14 29.93 23.92 47.70
CA LEU A 14 30.03 22.69 46.89
C LEU A 14 28.69 22.42 46.18
N GLY A 15 28.71 22.56 44.85
CA GLY A 15 27.91 21.74 43.95
C GLY A 15 26.46 22.16 43.70
N LEU A 16 26.24 23.23 42.92
CA LEU A 16 25.12 23.25 41.97
C LEU A 16 25.63 22.71 40.63
N LEU A 17 25.93 21.41 40.60
CA LEU A 17 25.86 20.64 39.36
C LEU A 17 24.36 20.49 39.07
N THR A 18 23.83 21.41 38.27
CA THR A 18 22.56 21.22 37.60
C THR A 18 22.64 19.90 36.85
N ALA A 19 21.96 18.87 37.37
CA ALA A 19 21.58 17.74 36.55
C ALA A 19 20.66 18.29 35.46
N ALA A 20 21.25 18.68 34.33
CA ALA A 20 20.56 18.70 33.07
C ALA A 20 20.23 17.24 32.75
N GLY A 21 19.21 16.71 33.42
CA GLY A 21 18.48 15.57 32.89
C GLY A 21 18.02 16.03 31.52
N ALA A 22 18.55 15.40 30.46
CA ALA A 22 17.99 15.55 29.14
C ALA A 22 16.50 15.26 29.30
N SER A 23 15.66 16.29 29.22
CA SER A 23 14.22 16.13 29.07
C SER A 23 14.07 15.48 27.71
N GLN A 24 14.15 14.15 27.67
CA GLN A 24 13.88 13.36 26.49
C GLN A 24 12.43 13.70 26.17
N ALA A 25 12.20 14.40 25.05
CA ALA A 25 10.85 14.71 24.61
C ALA A 25 10.07 13.39 24.61
N ALA A 26 8.87 13.39 25.20
CA ALA A 26 8.02 12.22 25.23
C ALA A 26 7.86 11.69 23.79
N GLY A 27 8.06 10.39 23.60
CA GLY A 27 7.89 9.76 22.27
C GLY A 27 6.48 10.01 21.72
N TRP A 28 6.26 9.83 20.42
CA TRP A 28 4.98 10.18 19.79
C TRP A 28 3.78 9.58 20.54
N CYS A 29 3.89 8.31 20.91
CA CYS A 29 2.82 7.58 21.59
C CYS A 29 2.64 8.00 23.05
N GLU A 30 3.73 8.39 23.74
CA GLU A 30 3.68 8.94 25.10
C GLU A 30 3.02 10.32 25.15
N SER A 31 3.11 11.09 24.05
CA SER A 31 2.42 12.39 23.93
C SER A 31 0.88 12.26 23.85
N GLY A 32 0.35 11.05 23.67
CA GLY A 32 -1.08 10.77 23.54
C GLY A 32 -1.68 11.10 22.18
N LYS A 33 -0.87 11.61 21.23
CA LYS A 33 -1.27 11.83 19.83
C LYS A 33 -1.55 10.47 19.16
N PRO A 34 -2.68 10.30 18.45
CA PRO A 34 -2.89 9.10 17.64
C PRO A 34 -1.94 9.08 16.44
N VAL A 35 -1.52 7.89 16.02
CA VAL A 35 -0.92 7.67 14.70
C VAL A 35 -2.06 7.38 13.73
N LYS A 36 -2.40 8.34 12.87
CA LYS A 36 -3.48 8.17 11.90
C LYS A 36 -2.94 7.57 10.60
N PHE A 37 -3.55 6.49 10.15
CA PHE A 37 -3.22 5.81 8.92
C PHE A 37 -4.17 6.23 7.79
N ALA A 38 -3.66 6.16 6.56
CA ALA A 38 -4.50 6.14 5.37
C ALA A 38 -5.37 4.87 5.39
N GLY A 39 -6.69 5.04 5.32
CA GLY A 39 -7.64 3.94 5.24
C GLY A 39 -7.74 3.41 3.81
N LEU A 40 -6.74 2.61 3.42
CA LEU A 40 -6.62 2.04 2.08
C LEU A 40 -7.79 1.10 1.79
N ASN A 41 -8.21 1.06 0.52
CA ASN A 41 -9.38 0.30 0.09
C ASN A 41 -9.06 -0.78 -0.96
N TRP A 42 -7.81 -1.24 -0.97
CA TRP A 42 -7.35 -2.45 -1.66
C TRP A 42 -6.72 -3.42 -0.66
N GLU A 43 -6.82 -4.71 -0.95
CA GLU A 43 -6.70 -5.77 0.04
C GLU A 43 -5.29 -5.89 0.65
N SER A 44 -4.23 -5.72 -0.16
CA SER A 44 -2.84 -5.71 0.34
C SER A 44 -2.59 -4.54 1.28
N GLY A 45 -3.04 -3.35 0.89
CA GLY A 45 -2.89 -2.12 1.67
C GLY A 45 -3.68 -2.17 2.99
N MET A 46 -4.88 -2.77 2.96
CA MET A 46 -5.67 -3.02 4.16
C MET A 46 -4.96 -3.96 5.13
N LEU A 47 -4.46 -5.11 4.64
CA LEU A 47 -3.77 -6.08 5.48
C LEU A 47 -2.50 -5.49 6.10
N LEU A 48 -1.71 -4.78 5.31
CA LEU A 48 -0.50 -4.12 5.79
C LEU A 48 -0.83 -3.03 6.83
N THR A 49 -1.87 -2.23 6.60
CA THR A 49 -2.33 -1.21 7.55
C THR A 49 -2.71 -1.84 8.88
N ASP A 50 -3.52 -2.90 8.87
CA ASP A 50 -3.96 -3.60 10.09
C ASP A 50 -2.80 -4.27 10.84
N VAL A 51 -1.84 -4.85 10.11
CA VAL A 51 -0.61 -5.43 10.69
C VAL A 51 0.20 -4.34 11.40
N LEU A 52 0.45 -3.22 10.73
CA LEU A 52 1.25 -2.13 11.29
C LEU A 52 0.54 -1.46 12.47
N GLN A 53 -0.77 -1.23 12.39
CA GLN A 53 -1.55 -0.72 13.51
C GLN A 53 -1.45 -1.63 14.73
N PHE A 54 -1.63 -2.94 14.55
CA PHE A 54 -1.51 -3.89 15.66
C PHE A 54 -0.09 -3.87 16.28
N VAL A 55 0.95 -3.80 15.45
CA VAL A 55 2.34 -3.69 15.92
C VAL A 55 2.56 -2.41 16.72
N LEU A 56 2.07 -1.25 16.27
CA LEU A 56 2.24 0.02 16.99
C LEU A 56 1.42 0.03 18.29
N GLU A 57 0.18 -0.46 18.26
CA GLU A 57 -0.69 -0.49 19.44
C GLU A 57 -0.19 -1.44 20.53
N LYS A 58 0.26 -2.64 20.16
CA LYS A 58 0.63 -3.68 21.13
C LYS A 58 2.11 -3.70 21.45
N GLY A 59 2.97 -3.22 20.55
CA GLY A 59 4.41 -3.14 20.77
C GLY A 59 4.83 -1.84 21.47
N TYR A 60 4.17 -0.73 21.13
CA TYR A 60 4.62 0.64 21.47
C TYR A 60 3.54 1.46 22.18
N ASP A 61 2.42 0.83 22.57
CA ASP A 61 1.33 1.46 23.33
C ASP A 61 0.71 2.69 22.64
N CYS A 62 0.82 2.74 21.30
CA CYS A 62 0.27 3.81 20.49
C CYS A 62 -1.25 3.73 20.40
N LYS A 63 -1.91 4.88 20.30
CA LYS A 63 -3.28 4.95 19.78
C LYS A 63 -3.20 5.04 18.26
N THR A 64 -3.97 4.24 17.54
CA THR A 64 -4.06 4.34 16.09
C THR A 64 -5.49 4.67 15.67
N ASP A 65 -5.61 5.23 14.47
CA ASP A 65 -6.88 5.51 13.80
C ASP A 65 -6.65 5.40 12.28
N SER A 66 -7.71 5.25 11.49
CA SER A 66 -7.63 5.18 10.03
C SER A 66 -8.65 6.12 9.40
N LEU A 67 -8.18 7.02 8.53
CA LEU A 67 -9.07 7.90 7.79
C LEU A 67 -9.42 7.24 6.44
N PRO A 68 -10.68 6.83 6.20
CA PRO A 68 -11.05 6.27 4.90
C PRO A 68 -10.89 7.30 3.78
N GLY A 69 -10.29 6.88 2.67
CA GLY A 69 -10.08 7.75 1.52
C GLY A 69 -9.50 7.01 0.33
N ASN A 70 -9.41 7.70 -0.81
CA ASN A 70 -8.64 7.23 -1.96
C ASN A 70 -7.20 7.74 -1.89
N SER A 71 -6.32 7.21 -2.74
CA SER A 71 -4.88 7.53 -2.72
C SER A 71 -4.63 9.03 -2.80
N ILE A 72 -5.28 9.74 -3.73
CA ILE A 72 -5.04 11.19 -3.94
C ILE A 72 -5.43 12.01 -2.71
N THR A 73 -6.57 11.71 -2.08
CA THR A 73 -7.00 12.41 -0.86
C THR A 73 -6.06 12.11 0.30
N MET A 74 -5.60 10.87 0.42
CA MET A 74 -4.70 10.44 1.50
C MET A 74 -3.29 11.01 1.34
N GLU A 75 -2.76 11.12 0.13
CA GLU A 75 -1.49 11.81 -0.16
C GLU A 75 -1.56 13.29 0.25
N ASN A 76 -2.68 13.97 -0.04
CA ASN A 76 -2.89 15.36 0.40
C ASN A 76 -2.90 15.46 1.93
N ALA A 77 -3.68 14.60 2.61
CA ALA A 77 -3.76 14.56 4.07
C ALA A 77 -2.41 14.22 4.73
N LEU A 78 -1.60 13.37 4.10
CA LEU A 78 -0.25 13.05 4.56
C LEU A 78 0.67 14.27 4.45
N SER A 79 0.57 15.03 3.35
CA SER A 79 1.38 16.24 3.12
C SER A 79 1.11 17.38 4.10
N THR A 80 -0.08 17.40 4.73
CA THR A 80 -0.48 18.35 5.75
C THR A 80 -0.38 17.78 7.16
N ASN A 81 0.10 16.54 7.33
CA ASN A 81 0.14 15.82 8.59
C ASN A 81 -1.24 15.61 9.25
N ASP A 82 -2.32 15.66 8.47
CA ASP A 82 -3.66 15.27 8.93
C ASP A 82 -3.75 13.75 9.15
N ILE A 83 -2.93 12.99 8.42
CA ILE A 83 -2.54 11.61 8.71
C ILE A 83 -1.01 11.47 8.80
N GLN A 84 -0.53 10.43 9.45
CA GLN A 84 0.90 10.18 9.72
C GLN A 84 1.50 9.09 8.82
N VAL A 85 0.71 8.07 8.48
CA VAL A 85 1.21 6.87 7.80
C VAL A 85 0.32 6.49 6.61
N PHE A 86 0.93 6.26 5.46
CA PHE A 86 0.34 5.61 4.30
C PHE A 86 1.09 4.28 4.13
N ALA A 87 0.47 3.18 4.55
CA ALA A 87 1.17 1.90 4.72
C ALA A 87 1.74 1.34 3.41
N GLU A 88 1.02 1.50 2.30
CA GLU A 88 1.40 0.99 0.98
C GLU A 88 1.34 2.11 -0.06
N GLU A 89 2.27 3.04 -0.02
CA GLU A 89 2.33 4.17 -0.96
C GLU A 89 3.06 3.76 -2.24
N TRP A 90 2.40 3.94 -3.39
CA TRP A 90 2.95 3.65 -4.71
C TRP A 90 3.62 4.90 -5.28
N VAL A 91 4.84 5.17 -4.81
CA VAL A 91 5.57 6.42 -5.04
C VAL A 91 5.88 6.65 -6.52
N GLY A 92 5.99 7.93 -6.92
CA GLY A 92 6.36 8.34 -8.28
C GLY A 92 5.19 8.49 -9.24
N ARG A 93 3.98 8.06 -8.86
CA ARG A 93 2.81 7.98 -9.75
C ARG A 93 1.96 9.24 -9.78
N SER A 94 1.77 9.89 -8.62
CA SER A 94 0.88 11.04 -8.52
C SER A 94 1.65 12.36 -8.50
N GLU A 95 1.07 13.39 -9.11
CA GLU A 95 1.60 14.76 -8.98
C GLU A 95 1.55 15.24 -7.53
N VAL A 96 0.58 14.78 -6.73
CA VAL A 96 0.41 15.14 -5.32
C VAL A 96 1.59 14.63 -4.50
N TRP A 97 1.89 13.32 -4.54
CA TRP A 97 3.06 12.74 -3.87
C TRP A 97 4.34 13.42 -4.35
N ASN A 98 4.55 13.49 -5.66
CA ASN A 98 5.79 14.00 -6.25
C ASN A 98 6.06 15.47 -5.85
N LYS A 99 5.02 16.31 -5.78
CA LYS A 99 5.14 17.69 -5.27
C LYS A 99 5.40 17.74 -3.77
N ALA A 100 4.72 16.91 -2.99
CA ALA A 100 4.89 16.88 -1.54
C ALA A 100 6.29 16.39 -1.13
N GLU A 101 6.81 15.36 -1.80
CA GLU A 101 8.14 14.81 -1.59
C GLU A 101 9.21 15.84 -1.96
N LYS A 102 9.10 16.46 -3.14
CA LYS A 102 10.02 17.54 -3.57
C LYS A 102 10.00 18.74 -2.62
N ALA A 103 8.86 19.02 -1.99
CA ALA A 103 8.71 20.08 -0.99
C ALA A 103 9.17 19.65 0.42
N GLY A 104 9.61 18.40 0.61
CA GLY A 104 10.02 17.86 1.91
C GLY A 104 8.88 17.69 2.90
N LYS A 105 7.63 17.56 2.44
CA LYS A 105 6.43 17.41 3.28
C LYS A 105 6.09 15.95 3.59
N VAL A 106 6.55 15.03 2.75
CA VAL A 106 6.40 13.59 2.93
C VAL A 106 7.73 12.89 2.68
N VAL A 107 7.87 11.69 3.23
CA VAL A 107 9.04 10.83 3.06
C VAL A 107 8.57 9.40 2.87
N GLY A 108 9.04 8.73 1.82
CA GLY A 108 8.85 7.28 1.67
C GLY A 108 9.98 6.51 2.35
N VAL A 109 9.66 5.59 3.26
CA VAL A 109 10.63 4.72 3.94
C VAL A 109 10.42 3.25 3.62
N GLY A 110 11.48 2.46 3.82
CA GLY A 110 11.42 1.00 3.70
C GLY A 110 11.04 0.48 2.32
N ALA A 111 10.52 -0.74 2.29
CA ALA A 111 9.95 -1.38 1.11
C ALA A 111 8.94 -2.44 1.57
N PRO A 112 7.71 -2.04 1.95
CA PRO A 112 6.76 -2.96 2.59
C PRO A 112 6.29 -4.09 1.68
N VAL A 113 6.37 -3.91 0.37
CA VAL A 113 6.12 -4.92 -0.65
C VAL A 113 7.17 -4.77 -1.75
N VAL A 114 7.78 -5.88 -2.15
CA VAL A 114 8.80 -5.94 -3.22
C VAL A 114 8.36 -6.96 -4.26
N GLY A 115 8.55 -6.63 -5.54
CA GLY A 115 8.19 -7.51 -6.65
C GLY A 115 6.74 -7.38 -7.12
N ALA A 116 6.03 -6.33 -6.65
CA ALA A 116 4.71 -6.00 -7.15
C ALA A 116 4.77 -5.68 -8.66
N ILE A 117 3.73 -6.10 -9.38
CA ILE A 117 3.61 -5.87 -10.83
C ILE A 117 2.21 -5.39 -11.15
N GLU A 118 2.07 -4.62 -12.22
CA GLU A 118 0.77 -4.15 -12.72
C GLU A 118 0.73 -4.15 -14.24
N GLY A 119 -0.44 -3.93 -14.81
CA GLY A 119 -0.59 -3.77 -16.25
C GLY A 119 -2.02 -3.97 -16.72
N TRP A 120 -2.17 -4.05 -18.04
CA TRP A 120 -3.46 -4.35 -18.67
C TRP A 120 -3.53 -5.83 -19.01
N TYR A 121 -4.65 -6.44 -18.68
CA TYR A 121 -4.85 -7.87 -18.75
C TYR A 121 -6.09 -8.21 -19.55
N VAL A 122 -6.02 -9.39 -20.17
CA VAL A 122 -7.15 -10.11 -20.75
C VAL A 122 -7.14 -11.55 -20.27
N PRO A 123 -8.30 -12.22 -20.12
CA PRO A 123 -8.30 -13.65 -19.86
C PRO A 123 -7.60 -14.43 -20.95
N ARG A 124 -6.79 -15.44 -20.59
CA ARG A 124 -6.01 -16.24 -21.55
C ARG A 124 -6.88 -16.82 -22.67
N TYR A 125 -8.09 -17.26 -22.35
CA TYR A 125 -9.04 -17.81 -23.33
C TYR A 125 -9.44 -16.83 -24.43
N VAL A 126 -9.27 -15.52 -24.24
CA VAL A 126 -9.54 -14.53 -25.29
C VAL A 126 -8.53 -14.66 -26.43
N VAL A 127 -7.27 -14.97 -26.10
CA VAL A 127 -6.15 -15.11 -27.05
C VAL A 127 -5.98 -16.56 -27.49
N GLU A 128 -5.99 -17.51 -26.55
CA GLU A 128 -5.65 -18.90 -26.84
C GLU A 128 -6.88 -19.82 -27.02
N GLY A 129 -8.08 -19.33 -26.66
CA GLY A 129 -9.27 -20.17 -26.50
C GLY A 129 -9.21 -21.03 -25.23
N ASP A 130 -10.27 -21.80 -24.98
CA ASP A 130 -10.33 -22.80 -23.91
C ASP A 130 -11.16 -23.99 -24.36
N ALA A 131 -10.48 -25.08 -24.70
CA ALA A 131 -11.13 -26.32 -25.18
C ALA A 131 -12.02 -26.96 -24.11
N LYS A 132 -11.66 -26.87 -22.82
CA LYS A 132 -12.45 -27.46 -21.72
C LYS A 132 -13.77 -26.71 -21.55
N ARG A 133 -13.75 -25.38 -21.75
CA ARG A 133 -14.93 -24.51 -21.69
C ARG A 133 -15.62 -24.31 -23.03
N LYS A 134 -15.11 -24.92 -24.11
CA LYS A 134 -15.59 -24.75 -25.50
C LYS A 134 -15.59 -23.29 -25.96
N LEU A 135 -14.58 -22.52 -25.55
CA LEU A 135 -14.38 -21.13 -25.95
C LEU A 135 -13.36 -21.08 -27.09
N GLN A 136 -13.71 -20.38 -28.18
CA GLN A 136 -12.78 -20.08 -29.26
C GLN A 136 -11.98 -18.81 -28.93
N ALA A 137 -10.73 -18.77 -29.42
CA ALA A 137 -9.93 -17.55 -29.38
C ALA A 137 -10.62 -16.44 -30.18
N LYS A 138 -10.93 -15.33 -29.51
CA LYS A 138 -11.55 -14.15 -30.16
C LYS A 138 -10.52 -13.13 -30.63
N ALA A 139 -9.31 -13.16 -30.08
CA ALA A 139 -8.22 -12.27 -30.43
C ALA A 139 -6.86 -13.01 -30.43
N PRO A 140 -6.63 -13.97 -31.33
CA PRO A 140 -5.47 -14.87 -31.29
C PRO A 140 -4.11 -14.18 -31.49
N ASN A 141 -4.09 -12.98 -32.08
CA ASN A 141 -2.87 -12.21 -32.28
C ASN A 141 -2.71 -11.05 -31.28
N LEU A 142 -3.60 -10.93 -30.29
CA LEU A 142 -3.52 -9.88 -29.28
C LEU A 142 -2.38 -10.18 -28.31
N LYS A 143 -1.33 -9.36 -28.35
CA LYS A 143 -0.19 -9.46 -27.43
C LYS A 143 0.16 -8.12 -26.79
N ASN A 144 0.04 -7.03 -27.54
CA ASN A 144 0.46 -5.69 -27.12
C ASN A 144 -0.75 -4.79 -26.90
N ILE A 145 -0.61 -3.77 -26.05
CA ILE A 145 -1.63 -2.73 -25.87
C ILE A 145 -1.92 -2.02 -27.20
N ALA A 146 -0.90 -1.81 -28.04
CA ALA A 146 -1.07 -1.20 -29.36
C ALA A 146 -1.98 -2.00 -30.32
N ASP A 147 -2.13 -3.31 -30.11
CA ASP A 147 -2.97 -4.16 -30.96
C ASP A 147 -4.47 -3.91 -30.70
N LEU A 148 -4.82 -3.33 -29.54
CA LEU A 148 -6.21 -3.16 -29.08
C LEU A 148 -7.08 -2.35 -30.04
N ALA A 149 -6.50 -1.44 -30.84
CA ALA A 149 -7.26 -0.69 -31.84
C ALA A 149 -8.01 -1.61 -32.83
N GLN A 150 -7.53 -2.83 -33.05
CA GLN A 150 -8.13 -3.83 -33.94
C GLN A 150 -9.20 -4.69 -33.24
N TYR A 151 -9.30 -4.62 -31.91
CA TYR A 151 -10.08 -5.54 -31.07
C TYR A 151 -11.19 -4.86 -30.25
N ALA A 152 -11.53 -3.60 -30.52
CA ALA A 152 -12.59 -2.88 -29.81
C ALA A 152 -13.92 -3.66 -29.80
N SER A 153 -14.28 -4.30 -30.92
CA SER A 153 -15.50 -5.12 -31.05
C SER A 153 -15.48 -6.40 -30.20
N VAL A 154 -14.29 -6.92 -29.84
CA VAL A 154 -14.14 -8.09 -28.96
C VAL A 154 -14.50 -7.73 -27.52
N PHE A 155 -14.12 -6.53 -27.08
CA PHE A 155 -14.33 -6.03 -25.72
C PHE A 155 -15.51 -5.05 -25.64
N LYS A 156 -16.57 -5.30 -26.40
CA LYS A 156 -17.70 -4.37 -26.59
C LYS A 156 -18.22 -3.77 -25.28
N ASP A 157 -18.41 -2.45 -25.28
CA ASP A 157 -19.05 -1.73 -24.19
C ASP A 157 -20.59 -1.93 -24.22
N PRO A 158 -21.24 -2.34 -23.12
CA PRO A 158 -22.69 -2.49 -23.05
C PRO A 158 -23.47 -1.17 -23.09
N GLU A 159 -22.87 -0.06 -22.66
CA GLU A 159 -23.45 1.29 -22.64
C GLU A 159 -23.08 2.10 -23.89
N GLU A 160 -21.93 1.83 -24.51
CA GLU A 160 -21.51 2.42 -25.80
C GLU A 160 -21.19 1.35 -26.85
N PRO A 161 -22.20 0.70 -27.47
CA PRO A 161 -22.00 -0.47 -28.34
C PRO A 161 -21.07 -0.32 -29.54
N SER A 162 -20.73 0.91 -29.94
CA SER A 162 -19.77 1.21 -31.01
C SER A 162 -18.31 1.16 -30.55
N LYS A 163 -18.05 1.09 -29.25
CA LYS A 163 -16.72 1.05 -28.65
C LYS A 163 -16.46 -0.24 -27.88
N GLY A 164 -15.20 -0.50 -27.60
CA GLY A 164 -14.79 -1.43 -26.54
C GLY A 164 -14.88 -0.75 -25.17
N ARG A 165 -14.83 -1.54 -24.09
CA ARG A 165 -14.70 -1.07 -22.72
C ARG A 165 -13.35 -1.49 -22.15
N PHE A 166 -12.60 -0.50 -21.68
CA PHE A 166 -11.44 -0.72 -20.83
C PHE A 166 -11.86 -0.45 -19.38
N TYR A 167 -11.71 -1.44 -18.51
CA TYR A 167 -11.93 -1.27 -17.07
C TYR A 167 -10.64 -0.75 -16.43
N ASN A 168 -10.64 0.53 -16.11
CA ASN A 168 -9.56 1.22 -15.43
C ASN A 168 -9.64 0.97 -13.90
N CYS A 169 -8.70 1.55 -13.15
CA CYS A 169 -8.75 1.67 -11.70
C CYS A 169 -10.00 2.40 -11.21
N PRO A 170 -10.36 2.19 -9.93
CA PRO A 170 -11.34 3.02 -9.25
C PRO A 170 -10.99 4.51 -9.31
N ALA A 171 -12.03 5.35 -9.43
CA ALA A 171 -11.84 6.79 -9.47
C ALA A 171 -11.13 7.30 -8.19
N GLY A 172 -10.09 8.13 -8.38
CA GLY A 172 -9.31 8.70 -7.29
C GLY A 172 -8.10 7.86 -6.83
N TRP A 173 -7.90 6.68 -7.41
CA TRP A 173 -6.62 5.96 -7.28
C TRP A 173 -5.58 6.53 -8.25
N THR A 174 -4.30 6.50 -7.87
CA THR A 174 -3.21 7.04 -8.70
C THR A 174 -3.11 6.34 -10.06
N CYS A 175 -3.30 5.03 -10.09
CA CYS A 175 -3.27 4.24 -11.33
C CYS A 175 -4.38 4.61 -12.33
N GLU A 176 -5.48 5.25 -11.88
CA GLU A 176 -6.52 5.73 -12.80
C GLU A 176 -5.97 6.80 -13.75
N LEU A 177 -5.16 7.71 -13.21
CA LEU A 177 -4.54 8.79 -13.96
C LEU A 177 -3.51 8.24 -14.95
N ASP A 178 -2.65 7.33 -14.51
CA ASP A 178 -1.64 6.67 -15.35
C ASP A 178 -2.29 5.95 -16.53
N ASN A 179 -3.29 5.12 -16.26
CA ASN A 179 -4.01 4.38 -17.29
C ASN A 179 -4.80 5.29 -18.24
N SER A 180 -5.34 6.39 -17.74
CA SER A 180 -6.02 7.38 -18.57
C SER A 180 -5.05 8.05 -19.54
N GLU A 181 -3.83 8.35 -19.11
CA GLU A 181 -2.78 8.88 -19.97
C GLU A 181 -2.25 7.81 -20.95
N MET A 182 -2.09 6.56 -20.49
CA MET A 182 -1.75 5.44 -21.36
C MET A 182 -2.76 5.28 -22.49
N LEU A 183 -4.07 5.26 -22.18
CA LEU A 183 -5.14 5.11 -23.17
C LEU A 183 -5.07 6.19 -24.28
N LYS A 184 -4.76 7.44 -23.91
CA LYS A 184 -4.52 8.53 -24.87
C LYS A 184 -3.25 8.31 -25.67
N SER A 185 -2.15 7.94 -25.01
CA SER A 185 -0.83 7.75 -25.65
C SER A 185 -0.82 6.63 -26.70
N TYR A 186 -1.69 5.61 -26.55
CA TYR A 186 -1.91 4.55 -27.52
C TYR A 186 -2.99 4.89 -28.57
N GLY A 187 -3.61 6.07 -28.50
CA GLY A 187 -4.66 6.51 -29.42
C GLY A 187 -5.98 5.73 -29.29
N LEU A 188 -6.24 5.14 -28.12
CA LEU A 188 -7.37 4.23 -27.89
C LEU A 188 -8.63 4.93 -27.39
N GLU A 189 -8.56 6.22 -27.03
CA GLU A 189 -9.66 7.00 -26.44
C GLU A 189 -10.94 7.08 -27.29
N ASN A 190 -10.80 6.98 -28.62
CA ASN A 190 -11.94 6.94 -29.54
C ASN A 190 -12.52 5.53 -29.72
N ALA A 191 -11.71 4.50 -29.51
CA ALA A 191 -12.07 3.11 -29.72
C ALA A 191 -12.57 2.42 -28.43
N TYR A 192 -12.17 2.92 -27.26
CA TYR A 192 -12.49 2.35 -25.96
C TYR A 192 -13.07 3.39 -25.00
N THR A 193 -14.17 3.04 -24.35
CA THR A 193 -14.65 3.72 -23.16
C THR A 193 -13.70 3.45 -22.00
N ASN A 194 -13.20 4.52 -21.39
CA ASN A 194 -12.40 4.48 -20.16
C ASN A 194 -13.34 4.35 -18.94
N PHE A 195 -13.72 3.12 -18.61
CA PHE A 195 -14.68 2.84 -17.54
C PHE A 195 -13.97 2.79 -16.19
N ARG A 196 -14.47 3.57 -15.21
CA ARG A 196 -13.94 3.63 -13.84
C ARG A 196 -14.92 2.97 -12.88
N PRO A 197 -14.59 1.80 -12.32
CA PRO A 197 -15.36 1.22 -11.23
C PRO A 197 -15.44 2.18 -10.03
N GLY A 198 -16.47 2.04 -9.20
CA GLY A 198 -16.57 2.84 -7.97
C GLY A 198 -15.59 2.38 -6.88
N THR A 199 -15.21 1.09 -6.86
CA THR A 199 -14.37 0.48 -5.84
C THR A 199 -13.55 -0.68 -6.41
N GLY A 200 -12.48 -1.09 -5.72
CA GLY A 200 -11.70 -2.29 -6.04
C GLY A 200 -12.57 -3.56 -6.13
N PRO A 201 -13.41 -3.85 -5.12
CA PRO A 201 -14.34 -4.98 -5.18
C PRO A 201 -15.32 -4.95 -6.36
N ALA A 202 -15.71 -3.77 -6.84
CA ALA A 202 -16.54 -3.66 -8.05
C ALA A 202 -15.77 -4.04 -9.33
N LEU A 203 -14.47 -3.70 -9.40
CA LEU A 203 -13.59 -4.15 -10.48
C LEU A 203 -13.42 -5.68 -10.43
N ASP A 204 -13.09 -6.22 -9.27
CA ASP A 204 -12.95 -7.67 -9.05
C ASP A 204 -14.22 -8.43 -9.45
N ALA A 205 -15.39 -7.91 -9.05
CA ALA A 205 -16.67 -8.50 -9.41
C ALA A 205 -16.88 -8.50 -10.94
N ALA A 206 -16.55 -7.40 -11.63
CA ALA A 206 -16.65 -7.34 -13.09
C ALA A 206 -15.75 -8.39 -13.77
N VAL A 207 -14.49 -8.48 -13.35
CA VAL A 207 -13.51 -9.45 -13.89
C VAL A 207 -13.94 -10.89 -13.63
N LEU A 208 -14.25 -11.24 -12.38
CA LEU A 208 -14.67 -12.61 -12.03
C LEU A 208 -15.96 -13.02 -12.74
N SER A 209 -16.91 -12.09 -12.88
CA SER A 209 -18.19 -12.33 -13.53
C SER A 209 -18.03 -12.60 -15.03
N SER A 210 -17.26 -11.77 -15.73
CA SER A 210 -16.92 -11.99 -17.15
C SER A 210 -16.10 -13.27 -17.35
N TYR A 211 -15.11 -13.50 -16.48
CA TYR A 211 -14.28 -14.71 -16.52
C TYR A 211 -15.12 -15.98 -16.38
N LYS A 212 -16.07 -16.02 -15.43
CA LYS A 212 -16.98 -17.17 -15.22
C LYS A 212 -17.90 -17.40 -16.42
N ARG A 213 -18.37 -16.34 -17.08
CA ARG A 213 -19.19 -16.45 -18.31
C ARG A 213 -18.38 -16.75 -19.57
N GLY A 214 -17.04 -16.64 -19.54
CA GLY A 214 -16.20 -16.82 -20.73
C GLY A 214 -16.30 -15.62 -21.68
N GLU A 215 -16.68 -14.47 -21.16
CA GLU A 215 -16.80 -13.22 -21.91
C GLU A 215 -15.44 -12.50 -21.94
N PRO A 216 -15.04 -11.90 -23.07
CA PRO A 216 -13.86 -11.06 -23.11
C PRO A 216 -14.01 -9.85 -22.18
N ILE A 217 -12.95 -9.54 -21.46
CA ILE A 217 -12.83 -8.33 -20.65
C ILE A 217 -11.39 -7.83 -20.76
N LEU A 218 -11.24 -6.52 -20.93
CA LEU A 218 -9.96 -5.81 -20.93
C LEU A 218 -9.94 -4.90 -19.70
N PHE A 219 -8.93 -5.05 -18.85
CA PHE A 219 -8.89 -4.35 -17.58
C PHE A 219 -7.47 -4.10 -17.10
N TYR A 220 -7.29 -3.04 -16.32
CA TYR A 220 -6.09 -2.85 -15.52
C TYR A 220 -6.15 -3.72 -14.26
N TYR A 221 -5.00 -4.24 -13.84
CA TYR A 221 -4.86 -4.84 -12.51
C TYR A 221 -3.42 -4.89 -12.00
N TRP A 222 -3.24 -5.37 -10.77
CA TRP A 222 -1.94 -5.52 -10.11
C TRP A 222 -1.82 -6.82 -9.30
N SER A 223 -0.60 -7.14 -8.92
CA SER A 223 -0.22 -8.25 -8.05
C SER A 223 0.76 -7.73 -6.99
N PRO A 224 0.64 -8.12 -5.71
CA PRO A 224 -0.16 -9.24 -5.19
C PRO A 224 -1.63 -8.89 -4.91
N THR A 225 -2.55 -9.78 -5.28
CA THR A 225 -4.00 -9.65 -5.06
C THR A 225 -4.69 -11.04 -5.09
N PRO A 226 -5.85 -11.21 -4.42
CA PRO A 226 -6.59 -12.48 -4.48
C PRO A 226 -7.09 -12.82 -5.88
N LEU A 227 -7.49 -11.82 -6.68
CA LEU A 227 -8.04 -12.01 -8.01
C LEU A 227 -7.01 -12.65 -8.96
N MET A 228 -5.75 -12.24 -8.90
CA MET A 228 -4.69 -12.78 -9.77
C MET A 228 -4.47 -14.29 -9.60
N GLY A 229 -4.80 -14.84 -8.41
CA GLY A 229 -4.77 -16.29 -8.17
C GLY A 229 -6.04 -17.04 -8.60
N GLN A 230 -7.11 -16.33 -8.97
CA GLN A 230 -8.43 -16.91 -9.30
C GLN A 230 -8.72 -16.97 -10.81
N VAL A 231 -7.99 -16.20 -11.62
CA VAL A 231 -8.22 -16.08 -13.07
C VAL A 231 -6.92 -16.29 -13.84
N ASP A 232 -7.01 -16.98 -14.98
CA ASP A 232 -5.87 -17.16 -15.88
C ASP A 232 -5.83 -16.00 -16.90
N LEU A 233 -4.80 -15.17 -16.78
CA LEU A 233 -4.67 -13.91 -17.49
C LEU A 233 -3.40 -13.85 -18.33
N ILE A 234 -3.48 -13.09 -19.42
CA ILE A 234 -2.33 -12.61 -20.19
C ILE A 234 -2.18 -11.13 -19.89
N LYS A 235 -0.99 -10.72 -19.43
CA LYS A 235 -0.57 -9.32 -19.39
C LYS A 235 -0.22 -8.87 -20.81
N LEU A 236 -0.81 -7.78 -21.27
CA LEU A 236 -0.46 -7.18 -22.55
C LEU A 236 0.87 -6.42 -22.45
N ASP A 237 1.68 -6.55 -23.49
CA ASP A 237 2.95 -5.86 -23.59
C ASP A 237 2.75 -4.37 -23.92
N GLU A 238 3.55 -3.54 -23.26
CA GLU A 238 3.65 -2.11 -23.55
C GLU A 238 4.69 -1.83 -24.64
N LYS A 239 4.70 -0.59 -25.16
CA LYS A 239 5.74 -0.13 -26.07
C LYS A 239 7.14 -0.35 -25.46
N PRO A 240 8.14 -0.72 -26.27
CA PRO A 240 9.51 -0.89 -25.80
C PRO A 240 10.03 0.37 -25.09
N GLY A 241 10.79 0.19 -24.01
CA GLY A 241 11.44 1.29 -23.28
C GLY A 241 10.60 1.96 -22.20
N VAL A 242 9.37 1.49 -21.93
CA VAL A 242 8.63 1.90 -20.73
C VAL A 242 9.24 1.25 -19.50
N ASP A 243 9.63 2.08 -18.52
CA ASP A 243 10.00 1.59 -17.19
C ASP A 243 8.75 1.07 -16.47
N LYS A 244 8.79 -0.20 -16.09
CA LYS A 244 7.71 -0.89 -15.36
C LYS A 244 8.08 -1.10 -13.89
N SER A 245 9.11 -0.41 -13.41
CA SER A 245 9.53 -0.50 -12.02
C SER A 245 8.41 0.04 -11.12
N VAL A 246 7.97 -0.82 -10.22
CA VAL A 246 7.03 -0.46 -9.17
C VAL A 246 7.85 -0.28 -7.91
N SER A 247 7.75 0.92 -7.31
CA SER A 247 8.33 1.20 -6.01
C SER A 247 7.20 1.45 -5.02
N ILE A 248 7.12 0.61 -3.99
CA ILE A 248 6.17 0.77 -2.89
C ILE A 248 6.97 1.12 -1.64
N LYS A 249 6.50 2.13 -0.91
CA LYS A 249 7.09 2.64 0.33
C LYS A 249 6.03 2.70 1.42
N VAL A 250 6.47 2.75 2.67
CA VAL A 250 5.62 3.33 3.73
C VAL A 250 5.75 4.84 3.62
N GLY A 251 4.69 5.52 3.21
CA GLY A 251 4.66 6.98 3.11
C GLY A 251 4.42 7.61 4.47
N LEU A 252 5.26 8.55 4.88
CA LEU A 252 5.16 9.26 6.16
C LEU A 252 5.00 10.75 5.94
N SER A 253 4.23 11.42 6.78
CA SER A 253 4.30 12.88 6.88
C SER A 253 5.67 13.28 7.42
N LYS A 254 6.20 14.43 7.01
CA LYS A 254 7.52 14.89 7.48
C LYS A 254 7.55 15.10 8.99
N THR A 255 6.48 15.66 9.55
CA THR A 255 6.35 15.89 10.99
C THR A 255 6.44 14.58 11.76
N PHE A 256 5.71 13.55 11.34
CA PHE A 256 5.76 12.24 12.01
C PHE A 256 7.12 11.58 11.88
N HIS A 257 7.71 11.64 10.69
CA HIS A 257 9.05 11.12 10.44
C HIS A 257 10.09 11.73 11.40
N ASP A 258 9.99 13.03 11.67
CA ASP A 258 10.97 13.73 12.51
C ASP A 258 10.69 13.60 14.02
N GLU A 259 9.41 13.53 14.41
CA GLU A 259 8.98 13.48 15.82
C GLU A 259 8.89 12.06 16.39
N ALA A 260 8.88 11.02 15.56
CA ALA A 260 8.68 9.63 15.98
C ALA A 260 9.76 8.65 15.48
N PRO A 261 11.08 8.93 15.64
CA PRO A 261 12.16 8.12 15.07
C PRO A 261 12.12 6.65 15.51
N GLU A 262 11.61 6.35 16.70
CA GLU A 262 11.41 5.00 17.21
C GLU A 262 10.38 4.20 16.39
N LEU A 263 9.32 4.85 15.91
CA LEU A 263 8.29 4.23 15.08
C LEU A 263 8.75 4.16 13.62
N VAL A 264 9.46 5.19 13.13
CA VAL A 264 10.06 5.18 11.79
C VAL A 264 10.98 3.98 11.62
N ALA A 265 11.80 3.66 12.63
CA ALA A 265 12.70 2.50 12.58
C ALA A 265 11.97 1.15 12.43
N VAL A 266 10.71 1.06 12.89
CA VAL A 266 9.85 -0.12 12.69
C VAL A 266 9.27 -0.12 11.29
N LEU A 267 8.70 1.01 10.86
CA LEU A 267 8.03 1.17 9.57
C LEU A 267 9.02 1.01 8.40
N GLU A 268 10.26 1.45 8.56
CA GLU A 268 11.32 1.27 7.56
C GLU A 268 11.71 -0.20 7.36
N LYS A 269 11.60 -1.03 8.41
CA LYS A 269 11.91 -2.46 8.35
C LYS A 269 10.71 -3.32 7.93
N ALA A 270 9.50 -2.77 7.99
CA ALA A 270 8.30 -3.49 7.63
C ALA A 270 8.40 -3.98 6.18
N ASN A 271 8.20 -5.29 6.01
CA ASN A 271 8.18 -5.95 4.71
C ASN A 271 7.33 -7.22 4.81
N LEU A 272 6.24 -7.29 4.05
CA LEU A 272 5.48 -8.52 3.86
C LEU A 272 6.04 -9.22 2.62
N PRO A 273 6.70 -10.39 2.76
CA PRO A 273 7.20 -11.14 1.61
C PRO A 273 6.06 -11.45 0.64
N ILE A 274 6.28 -11.20 -0.66
CA ILE A 274 5.20 -11.21 -1.66
C ILE A 274 4.47 -12.56 -1.75
N ASP A 275 5.16 -13.67 -1.56
CA ASP A 275 4.56 -15.01 -1.58
C ASP A 275 3.60 -15.22 -0.39
N LEU A 276 4.00 -14.78 0.81
CA LEU A 276 3.15 -14.83 2.00
C LEU A 276 1.97 -13.87 1.88
N LEU A 277 2.20 -12.69 1.32
CA LEU A 277 1.14 -11.72 1.04
C LEU A 277 0.12 -12.32 0.07
N ASN A 278 0.56 -12.89 -1.06
CA ASN A 278 -0.31 -13.60 -2.01
C ASN A 278 -1.12 -14.72 -1.35
N GLN A 279 -0.48 -15.56 -0.52
CA GLN A 279 -1.15 -16.65 0.18
C GLN A 279 -2.23 -16.13 1.14
N ASN A 280 -1.91 -15.10 1.94
CA ASN A 280 -2.83 -14.52 2.90
C ASN A 280 -4.00 -13.81 2.21
N LEU A 281 -3.76 -13.08 1.12
CA LEU A 281 -4.81 -12.46 0.32
C LEU A 281 -5.73 -13.52 -0.33
N GLY A 282 -5.16 -14.61 -0.85
CA GLY A 282 -5.93 -15.75 -1.32
C GLY A 282 -6.83 -16.36 -0.22
N ARG A 283 -6.28 -16.50 1.00
CA ARG A 283 -7.03 -16.96 2.18
C ARG A 283 -8.14 -15.98 2.57
N MET A 284 -7.86 -14.67 2.57
CA MET A 284 -8.83 -13.60 2.85
C MET A 284 -10.09 -13.78 2.01
N SER A 285 -9.91 -13.96 0.69
CA SER A 285 -11.01 -14.11 -0.26
C SER A 285 -11.73 -15.45 -0.11
N LYS A 286 -10.99 -16.56 -0.02
CA LYS A 286 -11.55 -17.91 0.07
C LYS A 286 -12.34 -18.16 1.36
N GLU A 287 -11.81 -17.70 2.49
CA GLU A 287 -12.37 -17.93 3.82
C GLU A 287 -13.23 -16.76 4.31
N ARG A 288 -13.34 -15.67 3.52
CA ARG A 288 -14.05 -14.43 3.88
C ARG A 288 -13.60 -13.89 5.23
N ILE A 289 -12.29 -13.81 5.41
CA ILE A 289 -11.68 -13.29 6.64
C ILE A 289 -11.50 -11.78 6.49
N GLU A 290 -12.07 -11.02 7.42
CA GLU A 290 -11.85 -9.57 7.49
C GLU A 290 -10.37 -9.25 7.79
N SER A 291 -9.86 -8.19 7.17
CA SER A 291 -8.44 -7.81 7.24
C SER A 291 -7.87 -7.70 8.67
N PRO A 292 -8.55 -7.07 9.65
CA PRO A 292 -8.02 -7.01 11.03
C PRO A 292 -7.88 -8.37 11.70
N LYS A 293 -8.73 -9.34 11.33
CA LYS A 293 -8.63 -10.71 11.81
C LYS A 293 -7.47 -11.44 11.14
N LEU A 294 -7.30 -11.24 9.83
CA LEU A 294 -6.20 -11.83 9.08
C LEU A 294 -4.84 -11.30 9.54
N ALA A 295 -4.74 -10.01 9.88
CA ALA A 295 -3.52 -9.42 10.43
C ALA A 295 -3.04 -10.15 11.70
N LYS A 296 -3.96 -10.46 12.63
CA LYS A 296 -3.63 -11.23 13.85
C LYS A 296 -3.23 -12.67 13.54
N ILE A 297 -3.90 -13.30 12.58
CA ILE A 297 -3.55 -14.65 12.11
C ILE A 297 -2.13 -14.63 11.53
N PHE A 298 -1.83 -13.69 10.64
CA PHE A 298 -0.50 -13.50 10.05
C PHE A 298 0.57 -13.32 11.13
N LEU A 299 0.35 -12.40 12.09
CA LEU A 299 1.30 -12.16 13.17
C LEU A 299 1.53 -13.40 14.04
N LYS A 300 0.49 -14.23 14.25
CA LYS A 300 0.62 -15.48 15.01
C LYS A 300 1.32 -16.59 14.24
N GLU A 301 1.06 -16.71 12.95
CA GLU A 301 1.60 -17.77 12.09
C GLU A 301 3.02 -17.44 11.58
N HIS A 302 3.40 -16.16 11.52
CA HIS A 302 4.67 -15.69 10.94
C HIS A 302 5.50 -14.77 11.87
N PRO A 303 5.82 -15.19 13.11
CA PRO A 303 6.67 -14.41 14.02
C PRO A 303 8.05 -14.08 13.44
N GLU A 304 8.60 -14.96 12.61
CA GLU A 304 9.89 -14.78 11.94
C GLU A 304 9.94 -13.56 11.03
N VAL A 305 8.78 -13.11 10.51
CA VAL A 305 8.70 -11.97 9.62
C VAL A 305 8.72 -10.66 10.42
N TRP A 306 7.79 -10.50 11.36
CA TRP A 306 7.58 -9.20 12.01
C TRP A 306 8.49 -8.95 13.21
N GLN A 307 9.04 -9.99 13.87
CA GLN A 307 9.95 -9.80 14.99
C GLN A 307 11.25 -9.11 14.57
N ALA A 308 11.64 -9.20 13.29
CA ALA A 308 12.78 -8.46 12.75
C ALA A 308 12.55 -6.94 12.67
N TRP A 309 11.29 -6.48 12.68
CA TRP A 309 10.96 -5.06 12.56
C TRP A 309 11.06 -4.32 13.90
N VAL A 310 10.85 -5.03 15.01
CA VAL A 310 10.63 -4.44 16.34
C VAL A 310 11.73 -4.79 17.34
N SER A 311 11.76 -4.10 18.47
CA SER A 311 12.62 -4.47 19.60
C SER A 311 12.15 -5.78 20.26
N ALA A 312 13.03 -6.44 21.01
CA ALA A 312 12.68 -7.66 21.77
C ALA A 312 11.55 -7.42 22.79
N ASP A 313 11.53 -6.25 23.43
CA ASP A 313 10.48 -5.88 24.39
C ASP A 313 9.13 -5.67 23.69
N ALA A 314 9.12 -4.97 22.55
CA ALA A 314 7.92 -4.82 21.74
C ALA A 314 7.42 -6.19 21.23
N ALA A 315 8.32 -7.06 20.78
CA ALA A 315 7.96 -8.41 20.36
C ALA A 315 7.32 -9.25 21.49
N LYS A 316 7.85 -9.14 22.72
CA LYS A 316 7.26 -9.79 23.88
C LYS A 316 5.84 -9.28 24.16
N LYS A 317 5.61 -7.95 24.09
CA LYS A 317 4.28 -7.37 24.28
C LYS A 317 3.29 -7.80 23.19
N ILE A 318 3.72 -7.77 21.93
CA ILE A 318 2.90 -8.20 20.78
C ILE A 318 2.50 -9.68 20.94
N ASN A 319 3.45 -10.57 21.23
CA ASN A 319 3.18 -11.99 21.47
C ASN A 319 2.20 -12.23 22.62
N ALA A 320 2.26 -11.42 23.69
CA ALA A 320 1.32 -11.52 24.80
C ALA A 320 -0.11 -11.07 24.45
N ALA A 321 -0.28 -10.32 23.36
CA ALA A 321 -1.56 -9.79 22.90
C ALA A 321 -2.23 -10.60 21.76
N LEU A 322 -1.54 -11.62 21.21
CA LEU A 322 -2.00 -12.52 20.15
C LEU A 322 -2.67 -13.79 20.69
#